data_AF-A0A1L8DBE8-F1
#
_entry.id   AF-A0A1L8DBE8-F1
#
_cell.length_a   1.000
_cell.length_b   1.000
_cell.length_c   1.000
_cell.angle_alpha   90.00
_cell.angle_beta   90.00
_cell.angle_gamma   90.00
#
_symmetry.space_group_name_H-M   'P 1'
#
loop_
_entity.id
_entity.type
_entity.pdbx_description
1 polymer ?
#
loop_
_entity_poly.entity_id
_entity_poly.type
_entity_poly.pdbx_seq_one_letter_code
_entity_poly.pdbx_strand_id
1 'polypeptide(L)'
;FLQEYKEFEEDITQKIDGILEELHWDRETIEKNYERKQKSQEDKKIDDHVQFSENYQDFYKGRIPSLMIDKELQAKILEDAKTADPGVSLKLPVEDLVTRDLPKNPDDVLFNFTRDEKLALYEYAAGKLKVNPEDEKSYLLKCPEESSSKSMTFADAVDMERQLKRRRMKYRTTKEPPLSYSETIRNLINTQTDAWENYLKQNELKETHHKRKHGKDKKHKRSRS
;
A
#
# COMPACT_ATOMS: atom_id res chain seq x y z
N PHE A 1 15.91 55.00 -9.95
CA PHE A 1 14.97 53.92 -9.58
C PHE A 1 14.08 53.44 -10.72
N LEU A 2 12.99 54.13 -11.11
CA LEU A 2 12.11 53.64 -12.18
C LEU A 2 12.78 53.55 -13.56
N GLN A 3 13.72 54.47 -13.83
CA GLN A 3 14.45 54.51 -15.10
C GLN A 3 15.53 53.43 -15.16
N GLU A 4 16.29 53.26 -14.08
CA GLU A 4 17.27 52.17 -13.91
C GLU A 4 16.62 50.78 -14.00
N TYR A 5 15.38 50.63 -13.50
CA TYR A 5 14.65 49.37 -13.61
C TYR A 5 14.28 49.04 -15.06
N LYS A 6 13.89 50.05 -15.84
CA LYS A 6 13.59 49.86 -17.28
C LYS A 6 14.84 49.52 -18.07
N GLU A 7 15.95 50.21 -17.80
CA GLU A 7 17.24 49.92 -18.43
C GLU A 7 17.71 48.49 -18.11
N PHE A 8 17.45 48.02 -16.89
CA PHE A 8 17.73 46.65 -16.48
C PHE A 8 16.83 45.61 -17.17
N GLU A 9 15.53 45.89 -17.31
CA GLU A 9 14.61 45.03 -18.08
C GLU A 9 15.02 44.94 -19.55
N GLU A 10 15.46 46.06 -20.14
CA GLU A 10 15.95 46.12 -21.53
C GLU A 10 17.25 45.30 -21.70
N ASP A 11 18.20 45.39 -20.77
CA ASP A 11 19.44 44.59 -20.82
C ASP A 11 19.16 43.08 -20.68
N ILE A 12 18.23 42.69 -19.79
CA ILE A 12 17.82 41.29 -19.65
C ILE A 12 17.13 40.78 -20.92
N THR A 13 16.21 41.56 -21.48
CA THR A 13 15.49 41.13 -22.69
C THR A 13 16.42 40.95 -23.86
N GLN A 14 17.39 41.85 -24.07
CA GLN A 14 18.42 41.70 -25.10
C GLN A 14 19.29 40.46 -24.90
N LYS A 15 19.69 40.15 -23.65
CA LYS A 15 20.46 38.94 -23.34
C LYS A 15 19.66 37.66 -23.60
N ILE A 16 18.38 37.67 -23.24
CA ILE A 16 17.49 36.53 -23.51
C ILE A 16 17.35 36.34 -25.02
N ASP A 17 17.08 37.40 -25.77
CA ASP A 17 16.92 37.33 -27.22
C ASP A 17 18.20 36.82 -27.90
N GLY A 18 19.39 37.23 -27.44
CA GLY A 18 20.66 36.68 -27.94
C GLY A 18 20.83 35.18 -27.68
N ILE A 19 20.43 34.69 -26.50
CA ILE A 19 20.46 33.25 -26.18
C ILE A 19 19.44 32.48 -27.04
N LEU A 20 18.27 33.08 -27.30
CA LEU A 20 17.25 32.47 -28.14
C LEU A 20 17.69 32.36 -29.61
N GLU A 21 18.38 33.37 -30.12
CA GLU A 21 18.98 33.35 -31.46
C GLU A 21 20.07 32.27 -31.58
N GLU A 22 20.96 32.15 -30.59
CA GLU A 22 22.00 31.11 -30.54
C GLU A 22 21.40 29.68 -30.52
N LEU A 23 20.28 29.50 -29.82
CA LEU A 23 19.59 28.22 -29.72
C LEU A 23 18.61 27.95 -30.88
N HIS A 24 18.46 28.91 -31.80
CA HIS A 24 17.45 28.89 -32.87
C HIS A 24 16.03 28.62 -32.33
N TRP A 25 15.69 29.22 -31.19
CA TRP A 25 14.39 29.08 -30.56
C TRP A 25 13.57 30.34 -30.70
N ASP A 26 12.38 30.21 -31.29
CA ASP A 26 11.44 31.31 -31.36
C ASP A 26 10.73 31.52 -30.03
N ARG A 27 10.63 32.77 -29.59
CA ARG A 27 9.93 33.18 -28.36
C ARG A 27 8.49 32.68 -28.31
N GLU A 28 7.78 32.73 -29.44
CA GLU A 28 6.42 32.19 -29.56
C GLU A 28 6.34 30.68 -29.28
N THR A 29 7.38 29.93 -29.66
CA THR A 29 7.41 28.47 -29.48
C THR A 29 7.61 28.11 -28.01
N ILE A 30 8.39 28.92 -27.29
CA ILE A 30 8.60 28.76 -25.84
C ILE A 30 7.32 29.08 -25.08
N GLU A 31 6.64 30.18 -25.42
CA GLU A 31 5.37 30.56 -24.81
C GLU A 31 4.30 29.49 -25.04
N LYS A 32 4.14 28.99 -26.28
CA LYS A 32 3.21 27.89 -26.60
C LYS A 32 3.53 26.61 -25.82
N ASN A 33 4.81 26.29 -25.62
CA ASN A 33 5.22 25.12 -24.83
C ASN A 33 4.98 25.30 -23.33
N TYR A 34 5.17 26.51 -22.81
CA TYR A 34 4.88 26.87 -21.43
C TYR A 34 3.37 26.77 -21.14
N GLU A 35 2.53 27.31 -22.02
CA GLU A 35 1.07 27.20 -21.93
C GLU A 35 0.58 25.75 -21.98
N ARG A 36 1.17 24.92 -22.86
CA ARG A 36 0.85 23.48 -22.92
C ARG A 36 1.22 22.75 -21.62
N LYS A 37 2.35 23.10 -21.01
CA LYS A 37 2.75 22.55 -19.70
C LYS A 37 1.79 22.97 -18.59
N GLN A 38 1.42 24.24 -18.53
CA GLN A 38 0.43 24.78 -17.57
C GLN A 38 -0.90 24.02 -17.67
N LYS A 39 -1.48 23.91 -18.88
CA LYS A 39 -2.72 23.13 -19.11
C LYS A 39 -2.59 21.68 -18.67
N SER A 40 -1.48 21.02 -19.01
CA SER A 40 -1.24 19.62 -18.59
C SER A 40 -1.07 19.44 -17.08
N GLN A 41 -0.70 20.49 -16.34
CA GLN A 41 -0.61 20.47 -14.88
C GLN A 41 -1.94 20.80 -14.23
N GLU A 42 -2.76 21.67 -14.83
CA GLU A 42 -4.14 21.92 -14.40
C GLU A 42 -5.02 20.67 -14.61
N ASP A 43 -4.93 20.02 -15.77
CA ASP A 43 -5.68 18.79 -16.06
C ASP A 43 -5.28 17.63 -15.13
N LYS A 44 -4.03 17.59 -14.67
CA LYS A 44 -3.55 16.59 -13.69
C LYS A 44 -3.95 16.89 -12.25
N LYS A 45 -4.33 18.14 -11.92
CA LYS A 45 -4.78 18.50 -10.56
C LYS A 45 -6.23 18.08 -10.30
N ILE A 46 -6.99 17.67 -11.32
CA ILE A 46 -8.42 17.43 -11.19
C ILE A 46 -8.76 15.96 -10.91
N ASP A 47 -7.89 14.97 -11.14
CA ASP A 47 -8.33 13.56 -11.03
C ASP A 47 -7.29 12.54 -10.52
N ASP A 48 -6.44 12.95 -9.57
CA ASP A 48 -5.81 12.00 -8.63
C ASP A 48 -6.72 11.74 -7.41
N HIS A 49 -8.06 11.76 -7.61
CA HIS A 49 -8.94 11.11 -6.67
C HIS A 49 -8.76 9.60 -6.86
N VAL A 50 -7.85 9.02 -6.08
CA VAL A 50 -7.78 7.58 -5.88
C VAL A 50 -9.19 7.13 -5.56
N GLN A 51 -9.87 6.51 -6.51
CA GLN A 51 -11.12 5.81 -6.28
C GLN A 51 -10.77 4.64 -5.36
N PHE A 52 -10.69 4.91 -4.06
CA PHE A 52 -10.87 3.87 -3.07
C PHE A 52 -12.20 3.22 -3.43
N SER A 53 -12.18 1.91 -3.68
CA SER A 53 -13.42 1.19 -3.91
C SER A 53 -14.40 1.61 -2.82
N GLU A 54 -15.64 1.92 -3.18
CA GLU A 54 -16.65 2.47 -2.27
C GLU A 54 -16.86 1.61 -0.99
N ASN A 55 -16.31 0.40 -0.98
CA ASN A 55 -16.29 -0.53 0.15
C ASN A 55 -15.11 -0.37 1.14
N TYR A 56 -14.13 0.50 0.92
CA TYR A 56 -12.94 0.57 1.80
C TYR A 56 -13.29 1.09 3.19
N GLN A 57 -14.13 2.13 3.27
CA GLN A 57 -14.62 2.64 4.56
C GLN A 57 -15.56 1.65 5.25
N ASP A 58 -16.44 0.99 4.50
CA ASP A 58 -17.36 -0.02 5.03
C ASP A 58 -16.62 -1.27 5.51
N PHE A 59 -15.50 -1.64 4.89
CA PHE A 59 -14.66 -2.74 5.33
C PHE A 59 -14.08 -2.53 6.74
N TYR A 60 -13.76 -1.29 7.11
CA TYR A 60 -13.20 -0.97 8.42
C TYR A 60 -14.23 -0.55 9.47
N LYS A 61 -15.47 -0.20 9.06
CA LYS A 61 -16.57 0.09 10.00
C LYS A 61 -16.78 -1.10 10.94
N GLY A 62 -16.52 -0.87 12.23
CA GLY A 62 -16.63 -1.87 13.29
C GLY A 62 -15.47 -2.86 13.41
N ARG A 63 -14.46 -2.80 12.53
CA ARG A 63 -13.27 -3.68 12.58
C ARG A 63 -12.04 -2.99 13.14
N ILE A 64 -11.86 -1.69 12.86
CA ILE A 64 -10.79 -0.89 13.47
C ILE A 64 -11.39 -0.16 14.67
N PRO A 65 -10.83 -0.33 15.88
CA PRO A 65 -11.19 0.50 17.02
C PRO A 65 -10.84 1.95 16.71
N SER A 66 -11.84 2.81 16.55
CA SER A 66 -11.65 4.24 16.30
C SER A 66 -11.83 5.01 17.60
N LEU A 67 -10.86 5.85 17.95
CA LEU A 67 -10.95 6.81 19.04
C LEU A 67 -10.99 8.22 18.46
N MET A 68 -12.00 9.00 18.82
CA MET A 68 -12.03 10.43 18.48
C MET A 68 -11.36 11.22 19.59
N ILE A 69 -10.45 12.12 19.21
CA ILE A 69 -9.73 13.00 20.13
C ILE A 69 -10.11 14.44 19.78
N ASP A 70 -10.84 15.09 20.67
CA ASP A 70 -11.22 16.49 20.55
C ASP A 70 -10.06 17.41 20.98
N LYS A 71 -10.14 18.71 20.64
CA LYS A 71 -9.11 19.71 20.98
C LYS A 71 -8.82 19.76 22.49
N GLU A 72 -9.87 19.78 23.29
CA GLU A 72 -9.77 19.82 24.75
C GLU A 72 -9.13 18.53 25.30
N LEU A 73 -9.49 17.38 24.72
CA LEU A 73 -8.94 16.10 25.12
C LEU A 73 -7.46 16.00 24.76
N GLN A 74 -7.07 16.48 23.58
CA GLN A 74 -5.67 16.54 23.17
C GLN A 74 -4.85 17.39 24.13
N ALA A 75 -5.32 18.59 24.48
CA ALA A 75 -4.63 19.47 25.43
C ALA A 75 -4.46 18.78 26.78
N LYS A 76 -5.52 18.17 27.30
CA LYS A 76 -5.49 17.42 28.56
C LYS A 76 -4.50 16.26 28.55
N ILE A 77 -4.44 15.48 27.48
CA ILE A 77 -3.48 14.35 27.37
C ILE A 77 -2.04 14.86 27.46
N LEU A 78 -1.75 15.99 26.81
CA LEU A 78 -0.41 16.58 26.80
C LEU A 78 -0.07 17.22 28.15
N GLU A 79 -1.04 17.83 28.82
CA GLU A 79 -0.90 18.31 30.20
C GLU A 79 -0.62 17.18 31.19
N ASP A 80 -1.40 16.09 31.10
CA ASP A 80 -1.21 14.90 31.93
C ASP A 80 0.17 14.29 31.70
N ALA A 81 0.63 14.20 30.44
CA ALA A 81 1.96 13.71 30.09
C ALA A 81 3.08 14.61 30.63
N LYS A 82 2.93 15.93 30.56
CA LYS A 82 3.90 16.89 31.12
C LYS A 82 3.94 16.86 32.65
N THR A 83 2.80 16.57 33.28
CA THR A 83 2.68 16.41 34.74
C THR A 83 3.33 15.11 35.21
N ALA A 84 3.15 14.02 34.46
CA ALA A 84 3.80 12.75 34.74
C ALA A 84 5.32 12.84 34.57
N ASP A 85 5.78 13.42 33.45
CA ASP A 85 7.18 13.55 33.11
C ASP A 85 7.54 15.02 32.79
N PRO A 86 8.15 15.76 33.72
CA PRO A 86 8.50 17.17 33.50
C PRO A 86 9.56 17.36 32.40
N GLY A 87 10.26 16.29 31.99
CA GLY A 87 11.22 16.29 30.89
C GLY A 87 10.61 16.29 29.48
N VAL A 88 9.29 16.07 29.34
CA VAL A 88 8.60 15.99 28.05
C VAL A 88 8.76 17.30 27.26
N SER A 89 9.25 17.21 26.02
CA SER A 89 9.39 18.37 25.15
C SER A 89 8.09 18.64 24.41
N LEU A 90 7.39 19.70 24.81
CA LEU A 90 6.23 20.22 24.09
C LEU A 90 6.66 21.28 23.07
N LYS A 91 6.00 21.32 21.91
CA LYS A 91 6.26 22.33 20.88
C LYS A 91 5.69 23.69 21.28
N LEU A 92 4.55 23.67 21.97
CA LEU A 92 3.85 24.84 22.49
C LEU A 92 3.87 24.83 24.02
N PRO A 93 3.83 26.01 24.66
CA PRO A 93 3.61 26.09 26.09
C PRO A 93 2.21 25.54 26.45
N VAL A 94 2.05 25.10 27.69
CA VAL A 94 0.82 24.45 28.18
C VAL A 94 -0.43 25.29 27.94
N GLU A 95 -0.33 26.60 28.15
CA GLU A 95 -1.43 27.57 28.02
C GLU A 95 -1.97 27.66 26.57
N ASP A 96 -1.14 27.39 25.57
CA ASP A 96 -1.49 27.49 24.15
C ASP A 96 -1.90 26.13 23.54
N LEU A 97 -1.99 25.06 24.35
CA LEU A 97 -2.37 23.74 23.84
C LEU A 97 -3.83 23.68 23.39
N VAL A 98 -4.72 24.44 24.03
CA VAL A 98 -6.17 24.44 23.73
C VAL A 98 -6.48 25.18 22.43
N THR A 99 -5.68 26.19 22.08
CA THR A 99 -5.86 26.99 20.86
C THR A 99 -5.33 26.27 19.61
N ARG A 100 -4.57 25.19 19.79
CA ARG A 100 -4.00 24.40 18.72
C ARG A 100 -5.07 23.72 17.86
N ASP A 101 -4.89 23.78 16.56
CA ASP A 101 -5.77 23.07 15.61
C ASP A 101 -5.48 21.56 15.57
N LEU A 102 -6.56 20.80 15.37
CA LEU A 102 -6.45 19.36 15.14
C LEU A 102 -5.74 19.10 13.81
N PRO A 103 -4.90 18.05 13.74
CA PRO A 103 -4.26 17.65 12.50
C PRO A 103 -5.33 17.25 11.48
N LYS A 104 -5.29 17.86 10.29
CA LYS A 104 -6.20 17.52 9.17
C LYS A 104 -5.59 16.41 8.32
N ASN A 105 -4.27 16.45 8.16
CA ASN A 105 -3.49 15.50 7.38
C ASN A 105 -2.48 14.77 8.27
N PRO A 106 -2.01 13.56 7.88
CA PRO A 106 -0.96 12.85 8.60
C PRO A 106 0.35 13.65 8.66
N ASP A 107 0.64 14.46 7.65
CA ASP A 107 1.80 15.35 7.64
C ASP A 107 1.73 16.40 8.74
N ASP A 108 0.53 16.89 9.09
CA ASP A 108 0.36 17.81 10.21
C ASP A 108 0.79 17.16 11.52
N VAL A 109 0.50 15.87 11.70
CA VAL A 109 0.99 15.12 12.87
C VAL A 109 2.52 15.09 12.86
N LEU A 110 3.13 14.79 11.72
CA LEU A 110 4.58 14.67 11.61
C LEU A 110 5.34 15.96 11.90
N PHE A 111 4.87 17.10 11.38
CA PHE A 111 5.58 18.38 11.50
C PHE A 111 5.13 19.25 12.68
N ASN A 112 3.86 19.18 13.08
CA ASN A 112 3.34 20.04 14.14
C ASN A 112 3.52 19.44 15.54
N PHE A 113 3.75 18.14 15.66
CA PHE A 113 3.94 17.48 16.96
C PHE A 113 5.40 17.10 17.19
N THR A 114 5.86 17.24 18.44
CA THR A 114 7.14 16.63 18.85
C THR A 114 7.02 15.12 18.95
N ARG A 115 8.16 14.43 19.07
CA ARG A 115 8.17 12.98 19.28
C ARG A 115 7.42 12.60 20.56
N ASP A 116 7.64 13.33 21.65
CA ASP A 116 7.06 13.02 22.95
C ASP A 116 5.55 13.26 22.96
N GLU A 117 5.09 14.34 22.31
CA GLU A 117 3.65 14.60 22.13
C GLU A 117 2.96 13.46 21.35
N LYS A 118 3.59 12.97 20.27
CA LYS A 118 3.05 11.83 19.49
C LYS A 118 2.97 10.57 20.33
N LEU A 119 3.99 10.31 21.15
CA LEU A 119 4.02 9.14 22.02
C LEU A 119 2.92 9.23 23.08
N ALA A 120 2.75 10.38 23.74
CA ALA A 120 1.68 10.58 24.72
C ALA A 120 0.28 10.33 24.12
N LEU A 121 0.01 10.85 22.92
CA LEU A 121 -1.26 10.63 22.22
C LEU A 121 -1.45 9.15 21.84
N TYR A 122 -0.39 8.48 21.40
CA TYR A 122 -0.41 7.06 21.06
C TYR A 122 -0.68 6.19 22.29
N GLU A 123 0.04 6.43 23.40
CA GLU A 123 -0.13 5.68 24.65
C GLU A 123 -1.54 5.87 25.23
N TYR A 124 -2.07 7.09 25.18
CA TYR A 124 -3.45 7.35 25.55
C TYR A 124 -4.43 6.54 24.70
N ALA A 125 -4.26 6.57 23.37
CA ALA A 125 -5.13 5.82 22.46
C ALA A 125 -5.03 4.31 22.70
N ALA A 126 -3.81 3.78 22.84
CA ALA A 126 -3.57 2.37 23.11
C ALA A 126 -4.17 1.92 24.45
N GLY A 127 -4.09 2.76 25.49
CA GLY A 127 -4.70 2.45 26.79
C GLY A 127 -6.23 2.46 26.78
N LYS A 128 -6.85 3.26 25.90
CA LYS A 128 -8.31 3.32 25.75
C LYS A 128 -8.86 2.26 24.82
N LEU A 129 -8.12 1.91 23.77
CA LEU A 129 -8.50 0.88 22.81
C LEU A 129 -8.16 -0.49 23.40
N LYS A 130 -9.17 -1.19 23.92
CA LYS A 130 -9.03 -2.55 24.49
C LYS A 130 -8.60 -3.63 23.48
N VAL A 131 -8.68 -3.31 22.18
CA VAL A 131 -8.37 -4.22 21.09
C VAL A 131 -7.11 -3.68 20.42
N ASN A 132 -6.02 -4.45 20.50
CA ASN A 132 -4.83 -4.15 19.71
C ASN A 132 -5.24 -4.18 18.23
N PRO A 133 -4.82 -3.18 17.41
CA PRO A 133 -5.03 -3.26 15.98
C PRO A 133 -4.44 -4.59 15.48
N GLU A 134 -5.25 -5.42 14.80
CA GLU A 134 -4.70 -6.63 14.19
C GLU A 134 -3.65 -6.17 13.16
N ASP A 135 -2.58 -6.95 13.01
CA ASP A 135 -1.48 -6.62 12.09
C ASP A 135 -2.07 -6.29 10.70
N GLU A 136 -1.69 -5.20 10.03
CA GLU A 136 -2.32 -4.77 8.75
C GLU A 136 -2.33 -5.91 7.70
N LYS A 137 -1.32 -6.77 7.80
CA LYS A 137 -1.18 -8.00 7.01
C LYS A 137 -2.33 -8.98 7.23
N SER A 138 -2.88 -9.07 8.44
CA SER A 138 -4.01 -9.93 8.76
C SER A 138 -5.30 -9.48 8.06
N TYR A 139 -5.50 -8.18 7.85
CA TYR A 139 -6.65 -7.66 7.10
C TYR A 139 -6.52 -7.90 5.59
N LEU A 140 -5.29 -7.87 5.06
CA LEU A 140 -4.99 -8.24 3.66
C LEU A 140 -4.99 -9.77 3.42
N LEU A 141 -4.77 -10.56 4.47
CA LEU A 141 -4.73 -12.04 4.46
C LEU A 141 -5.95 -12.72 5.07
N LYS A 142 -7.03 -11.99 5.41
CA LYS A 142 -8.32 -12.66 5.58
C LYS A 142 -8.77 -13.08 4.18
N CYS A 143 -8.28 -14.27 3.78
CA CYS A 143 -8.86 -15.08 2.72
C CYS A 143 -10.38 -14.95 2.84
N PRO A 144 -11.11 -14.74 1.74
CA PRO A 144 -12.56 -14.73 1.79
C PRO A 144 -13.00 -15.88 2.68
N GLU A 145 -13.74 -15.58 3.74
CA GLU A 145 -14.40 -16.62 4.53
C GLU A 145 -14.99 -17.61 3.54
N GLU A 146 -14.89 -18.90 3.85
CA GLU A 146 -15.24 -20.09 3.07
C GLU A 146 -16.72 -20.13 2.59
N SER A 147 -17.35 -18.99 2.41
CA SER A 147 -18.56 -18.68 1.64
C SER A 147 -18.38 -18.88 0.12
N SER A 148 -17.74 -19.96 -0.30
CA SER A 148 -18.35 -20.85 -1.28
C SER A 148 -17.50 -22.10 -1.42
N SER A 149 -18.12 -23.23 -1.14
CA SER A 149 -17.69 -24.57 -1.52
C SER A 149 -17.67 -24.77 -3.05
N LYS A 150 -17.29 -23.75 -3.83
CA LYS A 150 -17.03 -23.91 -5.25
C LYS A 150 -15.72 -24.67 -5.40
N SER A 151 -15.82 -25.89 -5.91
CA SER A 151 -14.68 -26.65 -6.38
C SER A 151 -13.92 -25.77 -7.38
N MET A 152 -12.74 -25.32 -6.98
CA MET A 152 -11.87 -24.47 -7.77
C MET A 152 -11.53 -25.20 -9.08
N THR A 153 -11.95 -24.64 -10.21
CA THR A 153 -11.72 -25.25 -11.52
C THR A 153 -10.26 -25.04 -11.91
N PHE A 154 -9.70 -25.89 -12.79
CA PHE A 154 -8.33 -25.74 -13.27
C PHE A 154 -8.05 -24.36 -13.89
N ALA A 155 -9.05 -23.78 -14.57
CA ALA A 155 -8.98 -22.41 -15.10
C ALA A 155 -8.80 -21.37 -13.98
N ASP A 156 -9.59 -21.49 -12.90
CA ASP A 156 -9.51 -20.60 -11.74
C ASP A 156 -8.13 -20.69 -11.06
N ALA A 157 -7.53 -21.89 -11.03
CA ALA A 157 -6.17 -22.12 -10.53
C ALA A 157 -5.11 -21.40 -11.35
N VAL A 158 -5.18 -21.51 -12.68
CA VAL A 158 -4.24 -20.85 -13.59
C VAL A 158 -4.38 -19.33 -13.53
N ASP A 159 -5.61 -18.83 -13.42
CA ASP A 159 -5.86 -17.39 -13.33
C ASP A 159 -5.39 -16.81 -12.00
N MET A 160 -5.58 -17.53 -10.89
CA MET A 160 -4.99 -17.15 -9.61
C MET A 160 -3.47 -17.16 -9.65
N GLU A 161 -2.85 -18.17 -10.28
CA GLU A 161 -1.39 -18.21 -10.45
C GLU A 161 -0.88 -17.02 -11.28
N ARG A 162 -1.57 -16.68 -12.38
CA ARG A 162 -1.26 -15.48 -13.18
C ARG A 162 -1.41 -14.21 -12.37
N GLN A 163 -2.49 -14.07 -11.61
CA GLN A 163 -2.72 -12.91 -10.76
C GLN A 163 -1.67 -12.79 -9.66
N LEU A 164 -1.29 -13.89 -9.00
CA LEU A 164 -0.21 -13.92 -8.01
C LEU A 164 1.13 -13.53 -8.62
N LYS A 165 1.46 -14.01 -9.83
CA LYS A 165 2.67 -13.60 -10.57
C LYS A 165 2.66 -12.10 -10.92
N ARG A 166 1.51 -11.56 -11.36
CA ARG A 166 1.33 -10.13 -11.64
C ARG A 166 1.44 -9.27 -10.39
N ARG A 167 0.85 -9.70 -9.27
CA ARG A 167 0.94 -9.03 -7.97
C ARG A 167 2.38 -9.07 -7.44
N ARG A 168 3.07 -10.21 -7.52
CA ARG A 168 4.50 -10.33 -7.18
C ARG A 168 5.38 -9.40 -8.01
N MET A 169 5.10 -9.21 -9.30
CA MET A 169 5.83 -8.26 -10.16
C MET A 169 5.72 -6.81 -9.69
N LYS A 170 4.53 -6.36 -9.22
CA LYS A 170 4.34 -4.98 -8.74
C LYS A 170 5.09 -4.66 -7.43
N TYR A 171 5.35 -5.66 -6.59
CA TYR A 171 6.12 -5.51 -5.34
C TYR A 171 7.59 -5.97 -5.47
N ARG A 172 8.07 -6.28 -6.68
CA ARG A 172 9.45 -6.70 -6.94
C ARG A 172 10.36 -5.49 -7.20
N THR A 173 10.39 -4.53 -6.28
CA THR A 173 11.30 -3.38 -6.38
C THR A 173 12.55 -3.50 -5.54
N THR A 174 12.69 -4.47 -4.62
CA THR A 174 13.99 -4.97 -4.08
C THR A 174 13.74 -6.01 -2.98
N LYS A 175 14.45 -7.16 -3.04
CA LYS A 175 14.96 -7.98 -1.89
C LYS A 175 15.34 -9.44 -2.20
N GLU A 176 15.45 -9.86 -3.46
CA GLU A 176 16.29 -11.05 -3.76
C GLU A 176 17.24 -10.72 -4.91
N PRO A 177 18.56 -10.97 -4.76
CA PRO A 177 19.49 -10.88 -5.88
C PRO A 177 19.02 -11.82 -6.99
N PRO A 178 19.30 -11.50 -8.27
CA PRO A 178 19.02 -12.42 -9.36
C PRO A 178 19.71 -13.76 -9.04
N LEU A 179 18.94 -14.85 -9.06
CA LEU A 179 19.44 -16.18 -8.72
C LEU A 179 20.69 -16.46 -9.55
N SER A 180 21.73 -16.97 -8.90
CA SER A 180 22.90 -17.45 -9.60
C SER A 180 22.51 -18.59 -10.54
N TYR A 181 23.27 -18.81 -11.61
CA TYR A 181 23.03 -19.90 -12.55
C TYR A 181 22.91 -21.26 -11.83
N SER A 182 23.72 -21.47 -10.80
CA SER A 182 23.68 -22.68 -9.97
C SER A 182 22.39 -22.81 -9.16
N GLU A 183 21.85 -21.71 -8.62
CA GLU A 183 20.57 -21.68 -7.90
C GLU A 183 19.39 -21.88 -8.85
N THR A 184 19.50 -21.35 -10.08
CA THR A 184 18.52 -21.55 -11.14
C THR A 184 18.43 -23.03 -11.52
N ILE A 185 19.57 -23.70 -11.66
CA ILE A 185 19.62 -25.15 -11.92
C ILE A 185 19.04 -25.94 -10.73
N ARG A 186 19.41 -25.61 -9.49
CA ARG A 186 18.84 -26.28 -8.30
C ARG A 186 17.33 -26.13 -8.23
N ASN A 187 16.81 -24.93 -8.50
CA ASN A 187 15.38 -24.70 -8.53
C ASN A 187 14.70 -25.50 -9.65
N LEU A 188 15.29 -25.54 -10.85
CA LEU A 188 14.75 -26.35 -11.93
C LEU A 188 14.68 -27.84 -11.55
N ILE A 189 15.76 -28.39 -10.97
CA ILE A 189 15.81 -29.77 -10.49
C ILE A 189 14.74 -30.01 -9.42
N ASN A 190 14.57 -29.11 -8.46
CA ASN A 190 13.55 -29.23 -7.42
C ASN A 190 12.14 -29.23 -8.03
N THR A 191 11.85 -28.29 -8.93
CA THR A 191 10.54 -28.23 -9.60
C THR A 191 10.23 -29.49 -10.41
N GLN A 192 11.23 -30.07 -11.08
CA GLN A 192 11.07 -31.31 -11.83
C GLN A 192 10.85 -32.50 -10.89
N THR A 193 11.63 -32.59 -9.81
CA THR A 193 11.51 -33.65 -8.80
C THR A 193 10.13 -33.60 -8.14
N ASP A 194 9.66 -32.42 -7.75
CA ASP A 194 8.32 -32.23 -7.15
C ASP A 194 7.20 -32.62 -8.11
N ALA A 195 7.33 -32.27 -9.40
CA ALA A 195 6.37 -32.66 -10.42
C ALA A 195 6.33 -34.19 -10.59
N TRP A 196 7.49 -34.85 -10.57
CA TRP A 196 7.61 -36.30 -10.63
C TRP A 196 7.03 -36.99 -9.39
N GLU A 197 7.32 -36.50 -8.19
CA GLU A 197 6.73 -37.02 -6.97
C GLU A 197 5.21 -36.91 -6.97
N ASN A 198 4.67 -35.78 -7.42
CA ASN A 198 3.24 -35.56 -7.51
C ASN A 198 2.60 -36.50 -8.55
N TYR A 199 3.27 -36.75 -9.67
CA TYR A 199 2.83 -37.72 -10.66
C TYR A 199 2.79 -39.15 -10.11
N LEU A 200 3.81 -39.58 -9.37
CA LEU A 200 3.87 -40.90 -8.73
C LEU A 200 2.76 -41.05 -7.69
N LYS A 201 2.60 -40.07 -6.79
CA LYS A 201 1.52 -40.06 -5.78
C LYS A 201 0.13 -40.13 -6.44
N GLN A 202 -0.09 -39.43 -7.55
CA GLN A 202 -1.35 -39.50 -8.29
C GLN A 202 -1.59 -40.87 -8.93
N ASN A 203 -0.54 -41.56 -9.40
CA ASN A 203 -0.67 -42.91 -9.95
C ASN A 203 -0.95 -43.96 -8.87
N GLU A 204 -0.29 -43.87 -7.70
CA GLU A 204 -0.59 -44.74 -6.55
C GLU A 204 -2.04 -44.59 -6.09
N LEU A 205 -2.56 -43.35 -6.06
CA LEU A 205 -3.96 -43.08 -5.74
C LEU A 205 -4.94 -43.66 -6.79
N LYS A 206 -4.57 -43.66 -8.07
CA LYS A 206 -5.39 -44.27 -9.14
C LYS A 206 -5.39 -45.80 -9.07
N GLU A 207 -4.26 -46.42 -8.75
CA GLU A 207 -4.18 -47.89 -8.59
C GLU A 207 -4.97 -48.41 -7.38
N THR A 208 -4.93 -47.68 -6.26
CA THR A 208 -5.72 -48.03 -5.06
C THR A 208 -7.24 -47.90 -5.30
N HIS A 209 -7.66 -46.92 -6.11
CA HIS A 209 -9.07 -46.76 -6.51
C HIS A 209 -9.54 -47.88 -7.46
N HIS A 210 -8.71 -48.37 -8.38
CA HIS A 210 -9.05 -49.49 -9.26
C HIS A 210 -9.18 -50.82 -8.50
N LYS A 211 -8.32 -51.10 -7.52
CA LYS A 211 -8.43 -52.31 -6.67
C LYS A 211 -9.70 -52.31 -5.81
N ARG A 212 -10.14 -51.15 -5.31
CA ARG A 212 -11.39 -51.01 -4.53
C ARG A 212 -12.67 -51.21 -5.35
N LYS A 213 -12.69 -50.85 -6.64
CA LYS A 213 -13.83 -51.11 -7.53
C LYS A 213 -13.97 -52.60 -7.86
N HIS A 214 -12.87 -53.30 -8.20
CA HIS A 214 -12.94 -54.73 -8.53
C HIS A 214 -13.30 -55.66 -7.35
N GLY A 215 -13.08 -55.22 -6.11
CA GLY A 215 -13.45 -55.98 -4.91
C GLY A 215 -14.95 -55.94 -4.56
N LYS A 216 -15.68 -54.90 -4.99
CA LYS A 216 -17.13 -54.77 -4.70
C LYS A 216 -18.00 -55.59 -5.65
N ASP A 217 -17.62 -55.72 -6.92
CA ASP A 217 -18.40 -56.50 -7.89
C ASP A 217 -18.35 -58.02 -7.64
N LYS A 218 -17.27 -58.52 -7.03
CA LYS A 218 -17.16 -59.95 -6.68
C LYS A 218 -17.98 -60.35 -5.44
N LYS A 219 -18.36 -59.40 -4.57
CA LYS A 219 -19.16 -59.71 -3.37
C LYS A 219 -20.66 -59.84 -3.64
N HIS A 220 -21.20 -59.16 -4.66
CA HIS A 220 -22.62 -59.25 -4.98
C HIS A 220 -23.04 -60.51 -5.75
N LYS A 221 -22.11 -61.27 -6.34
CA LYS A 221 -22.43 -62.54 -7.03
C LYS A 221 -22.48 -63.77 -6.11
N ARG A 222 -22.04 -63.67 -4.85
CA ARG A 222 -22.00 -64.82 -3.91
C ARG A 222 -23.15 -64.88 -2.92
N SER A 223 -24.07 -63.92 -2.93
CA SER A 223 -25.21 -63.87 -1.99
C SER A 223 -26.55 -64.30 -2.61
N ARG A 224 -26.53 -64.93 -3.78
CA ARG A 224 -27.70 -65.52 -4.44
C ARG A 224 -27.35 -66.94 -4.90
N SER A 225 -27.34 -67.86 -3.94
CA SER A 225 -27.46 -69.30 -4.14
C SER A 225 -28.22 -69.89 -2.96
#